data_AF-A0A1W9P9E5-F1
#
_entry.id   AF-A0A1W9P9E5-F1
#
_cell.length_a   1.000
_cell.length_b   1.000
_cell.length_c   1.000
_cell.angle_alpha   90.00
_cell.angle_beta   90.00
_cell.angle_gamma   90.00
#
_symmetry.space_group_name_H-M   'P 1'
#
loop_
_entity.id
_entity.type
_entity.pdbx_description
1 polymer ?
#
loop_
_entity_poly.entity_id
_entity_poly.type
_entity_poly.pdbx_seq_one_letter_code
_entity_poly.pdbx_strand_id
1 'polypeptide(L)'
;MSEEEYLIETGKSIEDAIQKAIKKLKCTQEEIEVEILEEKRKRNIFGLRSPTVTVKVTVKNELSKIKLIIENILSLMKIQGEVFQKKEGSANIITIYTAGYDGLLIGRGGKTLDALQYIVSKIARKSGINIPFYITVGNYKRPYNKSKNELQ
;
A
#
# COMPACT_ATOMS: atom_id res chain seq x y z
N MET A 1 -15.45 4.13 2.60
CA MET A 1 -14.41 3.31 1.94
C MET A 1 -14.34 3.81 0.52
N SER A 2 -13.17 4.25 0.03
CA SER A 2 -13.02 4.46 -1.42
C SER A 2 -13.03 3.07 -2.03
N GLU A 3 -13.95 2.79 -2.95
CA GLU A 3 -13.89 1.56 -3.75
C GLU A 3 -12.53 1.54 -4.44
N GLU A 4 -11.76 0.49 -4.21
CA GLU A 4 -10.49 0.32 -4.90
C GLU A 4 -10.82 0.09 -6.38
N GLU A 5 -10.23 0.90 -7.26
CA GLU A 5 -10.43 0.74 -8.69
C GLU A 5 -9.81 -0.59 -9.12
N TYR A 6 -10.67 -1.52 -9.53
CA TYR A 6 -10.24 -2.84 -10.00
C TYR A 6 -10.76 -3.12 -11.40
N LEU A 7 -10.02 -3.97 -12.11
CA LEU A 7 -10.38 -4.44 -13.43
C LEU A 7 -10.16 -5.95 -13.51
N ILE A 8 -11.15 -6.67 -14.06
CA ILE A 8 -11.02 -8.09 -14.35
C ILE A 8 -10.66 -8.24 -15.82
N GLU A 9 -9.57 -8.96 -16.10
CA GLU A 9 -9.09 -9.19 -17.46
C GLU A 9 -8.74 -10.65 -17.72
N THR A 10 -8.91 -11.07 -18.97
CA THR A 10 -8.57 -12.41 -19.43
C THR A 10 -7.42 -12.37 -20.44
N GLY A 11 -6.43 -13.24 -20.21
CA GLY A 11 -5.25 -13.40 -21.04
C GLY A 11 -4.96 -14.85 -21.42
N LYS A 12 -4.02 -15.02 -22.35
CA LYS A 12 -3.47 -16.34 -22.72
C LYS A 12 -2.48 -16.88 -21.67
N SER A 13 -1.91 -15.99 -20.87
CA SER A 13 -1.12 -16.26 -19.67
C SER A 13 -1.47 -15.23 -18.59
N ILE A 14 -0.94 -15.42 -17.38
CA ILE A 14 -1.04 -14.44 -16.29
C ILE A 14 -0.48 -13.08 -16.76
N GLU A 15 0.71 -13.07 -17.35
CA GLU A 15 1.38 -11.85 -17.80
C GLU A 15 0.59 -11.12 -18.89
N ASP A 16 0.02 -11.84 -19.87
CA ASP A 16 -0.83 -11.24 -20.90
C ASP A 16 -2.08 -10.58 -20.30
N ALA A 17 -2.70 -11.22 -19.31
CA ALA A 17 -3.87 -10.69 -18.62
C ALA A 17 -3.51 -9.42 -17.81
N ILE A 18 -2.39 -9.46 -17.09
CA ILE A 18 -1.85 -8.32 -16.33
C ILE A 18 -1.53 -7.15 -17.26
N GLN A 19 -0.82 -7.38 -18.37
CA GLN A 19 -0.43 -6.31 -19.29
C GLN A 19 -1.65 -5.61 -19.93
N LYS A 20 -2.69 -6.38 -20.28
CA LYS A 20 -3.96 -5.81 -20.75
C LYS A 20 -4.61 -4.93 -19.69
N ALA A 21 -4.63 -5.40 -18.45
CA ALA A 21 -5.22 -4.65 -17.34
C ALA A 21 -4.46 -3.35 -17.04
N ILE A 22 -3.13 -3.42 -16.93
CA ILE A 22 -2.24 -2.27 -16.71
C ILE A 22 -2.45 -1.20 -17.79
N LYS A 23 -2.52 -1.62 -19.06
CA LYS A 23 -2.73 -0.69 -20.18
C LYS A 23 -4.09 0.02 -20.10
N LYS A 24 -5.14 -0.66 -19.66
CA LYS A 24 -6.49 -0.09 -19.48
C LYS A 24 -6.56 0.83 -18.26
N LEU A 25 -5.96 0.42 -17.16
CA LEU A 25 -5.88 1.17 -15.89
C LEU A 25 -4.87 2.33 -15.94
N LYS A 26 -4.04 2.42 -16.99
CA LYS A 26 -2.99 3.45 -17.17
C LYS A 26 -2.06 3.58 -15.95
N CYS A 27 -1.72 2.45 -15.36
CA CYS A 27 -0.84 2.35 -14.21
C CYS A 27 0.44 1.57 -14.58
N THR A 28 1.27 1.29 -13.59
CA THR A 28 2.45 0.41 -13.69
C THR A 28 2.24 -0.88 -12.90
N GLN A 29 3.06 -1.90 -13.16
CA GLN A 29 2.98 -3.19 -12.46
C GLN A 29 3.19 -3.07 -10.94
N GLU A 30 3.93 -2.06 -10.49
CA GLU A 30 4.21 -1.80 -9.07
C GLU A 30 2.99 -1.22 -8.33
N GLU A 31 2.11 -0.56 -9.08
CA GLU A 31 0.92 0.13 -8.58
C GLU A 31 -0.30 -0.77 -8.47
N ILE A 32 -0.18 -2.05 -8.80
CA ILE A 32 -1.30 -2.98 -8.80
C ILE A 32 -1.09 -4.14 -7.84
N GLU A 33 -2.20 -4.70 -7.40
CA GLU A 33 -2.32 -6.00 -6.78
C GLU A 33 -3.06 -6.93 -7.73
N VAL A 34 -2.64 -8.19 -7.82
CA VAL A 34 -3.19 -9.16 -8.78
C VAL A 34 -3.70 -10.38 -8.04
N GLU A 35 -4.97 -10.69 -8.25
CA GLU A 35 -5.63 -11.89 -7.77
C GLU A 35 -5.98 -12.78 -8.97
N ILE A 36 -5.54 -14.04 -8.96
CA ILE A 36 -5.88 -15.00 -10.02
C ILE A 36 -7.27 -15.57 -9.71
N LEU A 37 -8.26 -15.25 -10.56
CA LEU A 37 -9.63 -15.72 -10.36
C LEU A 37 -9.84 -17.11 -10.95
N GLU A 38 -9.25 -17.38 -12.11
CA GLU A 38 -9.51 -18.62 -12.84
C GLU A 38 -8.40 -18.98 -13.83
N GLU A 39 -8.05 -20.26 -13.88
CA GLU A 39 -7.20 -20.85 -14.92
C GLU A 39 -7.95 -21.99 -15.61
N LYS A 40 -8.29 -21.79 -16.89
CA LYS A 40 -9.03 -22.76 -17.71
C LYS A 40 -8.30 -23.07 -19.01
N ARG A 41 -8.69 -24.18 -19.65
CA ARG A 41 -8.31 -24.48 -21.03
C ARG A 41 -9.54 -24.38 -21.91
N LYS A 42 -9.65 -23.32 -22.71
CA LYS A 42 -10.76 -23.12 -23.66
C LYS A 42 -10.41 -23.75 -25.00
N ARG A 43 -11.40 -24.36 -25.66
CA ARG A 43 -11.24 -24.93 -27.02
C ARG A 43 -11.54 -23.83 -28.04
N ASN A 44 -10.61 -23.60 -28.95
CA ASN A 44 -10.74 -22.58 -30.00
C ASN A 44 -11.45 -23.19 -31.23
N ILE A 45 -11.85 -22.34 -32.18
CA ILE A 45 -12.59 -22.74 -33.41
C ILE A 45 -11.81 -23.77 -34.26
N PHE A 46 -10.48 -23.85 -34.11
CA PHE A 46 -9.61 -24.82 -34.79
C PHE A 46 -9.31 -26.10 -33.95
N GLY A 47 -10.07 -26.38 -32.90
CA GLY A 47 -9.89 -27.59 -32.08
C GLY A 47 -8.69 -27.57 -31.12
N LEU A 48 -7.80 -26.58 -31.23
CA LEU A 48 -6.70 -26.37 -30.29
C LEU A 48 -7.20 -25.92 -28.91
N ARG A 49 -6.67 -26.53 -27.85
CA ARG A 49 -6.90 -26.10 -26.46
C ARG A 49 -5.88 -25.02 -26.12
N SER A 50 -6.34 -23.81 -25.82
CA SER A 50 -5.47 -22.72 -25.34
C SER A 50 -5.72 -22.47 -23.86
N PRO A 51 -4.67 -22.27 -23.05
CA PRO A 51 -4.85 -21.78 -21.69
C PRO A 51 -5.45 -20.38 -21.72
N THR A 52 -6.37 -20.13 -20.80
CA THR A 52 -6.98 -18.83 -20.53
C THR A 52 -6.91 -18.58 -19.04
N VAL A 53 -6.35 -17.44 -18.66
CA VAL A 53 -6.22 -17.01 -17.28
C VAL A 53 -7.02 -15.74 -17.10
N THR A 54 -7.85 -15.69 -16.05
CA THR A 54 -8.58 -14.51 -15.64
C THR A 54 -7.98 -13.98 -14.35
N VAL A 55 -7.62 -12.70 -14.35
CA VAL A 55 -7.05 -12.01 -13.19
C VAL A 55 -7.92 -10.82 -12.81
N LYS A 56 -7.98 -10.50 -11.53
CA LYS A 56 -8.47 -9.23 -11.01
C LYS A 56 -7.26 -8.38 -10.65
N VAL A 57 -7.18 -7.20 -11.23
CA VAL A 57 -6.10 -6.24 -11.01
C VAL A 57 -6.68 -5.04 -10.27
N THR A 58 -6.17 -4.78 -9.07
CA THR A 58 -6.61 -3.67 -8.22
C THR A 58 -5.52 -2.61 -8.17
N VAL A 59 -5.85 -1.34 -8.43
CA VAL A 59 -4.89 -0.24 -8.29
C VAL A 59 -4.70 0.07 -6.80
N LYS A 60 -3.46 -0.02 -6.33
CA LYS A 60 -3.08 0.37 -4.97
C LYS A 60 -3.42 1.84 -4.76
N ASN A 61 -4.31 2.09 -3.81
CA ASN A 61 -4.58 3.45 -3.35
C ASN A 61 -3.31 4.09 -2.77
N GLU A 62 -3.31 5.43 -2.66
CA GLU A 62 -2.15 6.19 -2.17
C GLU A 62 -1.68 5.73 -0.78
N LEU A 63 -2.59 5.34 0.11
CA LEU A 63 -2.24 4.83 1.45
C LEU A 63 -1.50 3.49 1.39
N SER A 64 -1.87 2.64 0.45
CA SER A 64 -1.21 1.35 0.20
C SER A 64 0.20 1.55 -0.32
N LYS A 65 0.42 2.56 -1.16
CA LYS A 65 1.78 2.95 -1.58
C LYS A 65 2.61 3.44 -0.40
N ILE A 66 2.04 4.25 0.51
CA ILE A 66 2.75 4.71 1.72
C ILE A 66 3.08 3.54 2.65
N LYS A 67 2.14 2.61 2.86
CA LYS A 67 2.37 1.38 3.63
C LYS A 67 3.57 0.61 3.08
N LEU A 68 3.62 0.39 1.76
CA LEU A 68 4.73 -0.31 1.11
C LEU A 68 6.08 0.39 1.33
N ILE A 69 6.13 1.72 1.28
CA ILE A 69 7.36 2.49 1.58
C ILE A 69 7.84 2.18 3.00
N ILE A 70 6.94 2.18 3.98
CA ILE A 70 7.27 1.92 5.38
C ILE A 70 7.74 0.47 5.56
N GLU A 71 7.03 -0.51 4.98
CA GLU A 71 7.42 -1.92 5.03
C GLU A 71 8.82 -2.16 4.44
N ASN A 72 9.13 -1.51 3.31
CA ASN A 72 10.46 -1.57 2.70
C ASN A 72 11.54 -0.97 3.61
N ILE A 73 11.28 0.17 4.27
CA ILE A 73 12.22 0.76 5.23
C ILE A 73 12.45 -0.18 6.42
N LEU A 74 11.38 -0.76 6.99
CA LEU A 74 11.50 -1.70 8.11
C LEU A 74 12.32 -2.93 7.72
N SER A 75 12.09 -3.47 6.52
CA SER A 75 12.85 -4.60 5.95
C SER A 75 14.34 -4.26 5.81
N LEU A 76 14.68 -3.10 5.26
CA LEU A 76 16.07 -2.63 5.14
C LEU A 76 16.75 -2.43 6.52
N MET A 77 15.98 -2.01 7.52
CA MET A 77 16.43 -1.91 8.91
C MET A 77 16.50 -3.26 9.63
N LYS A 78 16.05 -4.35 9.00
CA LYS A 78 15.92 -5.70 9.59
C LYS A 78 15.01 -5.72 10.82
N ILE A 79 13.97 -4.88 10.81
CA ILE A 79 12.95 -4.82 11.86
C ILE A 79 11.74 -5.63 11.41
N GLN A 80 11.36 -6.63 12.20
CA GLN A 80 10.13 -7.38 12.01
C GLN A 80 8.95 -6.59 12.58
N GLY A 81 7.94 -6.34 11.74
CA GLY A 81 6.72 -5.65 12.16
C GLY A 81 5.64 -5.63 11.07
N GLU A 82 4.43 -5.29 11.49
CA GLU A 82 3.24 -5.20 10.65
C GLU A 82 2.76 -3.75 10.55
N VAL A 83 2.33 -3.36 9.36
CA VAL A 83 1.88 -2.00 9.05
C VAL A 83 0.40 -1.99 8.70
N PHE A 84 -0.37 -1.25 9.48
CA PHE A 84 -1.82 -1.11 9.35
C PHE A 84 -2.19 0.31 8.93
N GLN A 85 -3.22 0.41 8.10
CA GLN A 85 -3.79 1.69 7.68
C GLN A 85 -5.17 1.84 8.32
N LYS A 86 -5.45 3.01 8.89
CA LYS A 86 -6.76 3.35 9.42
C LYS A 86 -7.11 4.79 9.07
N LYS A 87 -8.36 5.02 8.68
CA LYS A 87 -8.90 6.37 8.53
C LYS A 87 -9.64 6.74 9.80
N GLU A 88 -9.21 7.80 10.47
CA GLU A 88 -9.85 8.36 11.66
C GLU A 88 -10.38 9.76 11.35
N GLY A 89 -11.68 9.85 11.05
CA GLY A 89 -12.29 11.07 10.54
C GLY A 89 -11.66 11.50 9.20
N SER A 90 -11.05 12.67 9.17
CA SER A 90 -10.29 13.20 8.02
C SER A 90 -8.81 12.79 8.02
N ALA A 91 -8.29 12.22 9.10
CA ALA A 91 -6.89 11.85 9.21
C ALA A 91 -6.65 10.42 8.71
N ASN A 92 -5.58 10.24 7.93
CA ASN A 92 -5.07 8.91 7.62
C ASN A 92 -3.96 8.56 8.62
N ILE A 93 -4.08 7.41 9.28
CA ILE A 93 -3.14 6.94 10.29
C ILE A 93 -2.53 5.63 9.81
N ILE A 94 -1.21 5.54 9.90
CA ILE A 94 -0.45 4.34 9.62
C ILE A 94 0.20 3.88 10.92
N THR A 95 -0.22 2.72 11.41
CA THR A 95 0.26 2.15 12.66
C THR A 95 1.23 1.02 12.39
N ILE A 96 2.40 1.08 13.01
CA ILE A 96 3.43 0.05 12.97
C ILE A 96 3.36 -0.72 14.30
N TYR A 97 3.23 -2.04 14.24
CA TYR A 97 3.46 -2.92 15.39
C TYR A 97 4.73 -3.72 15.14
N THR A 98 5.69 -3.68 16.07
CA THR A 98 6.94 -4.42 15.89
C THR A 98 7.07 -5.56 16.89
N ALA A 99 7.87 -6.56 16.52
CA ALA A 99 8.27 -7.64 17.42
C ALA A 99 9.42 -7.18 18.34
N GLY A 100 9.15 -6.27 19.28
CA GLY A 100 10.11 -5.85 20.30
C GLY A 100 11.05 -4.68 19.92
N TYR A 101 10.79 -4.00 18.80
CA TYR A 101 11.59 -2.88 18.30
C TYR A 101 10.93 -1.51 18.49
N ASP A 102 9.83 -1.43 19.25
CA ASP A 102 9.04 -0.21 19.39
C ASP A 102 9.89 0.96 19.90
N GLY A 103 10.71 0.73 20.92
CA GLY A 103 11.58 1.76 21.50
C GLY A 103 12.62 2.31 20.50
N LEU A 104 13.09 1.46 19.57
CA LEU A 104 14.03 1.87 18.53
C LEU A 104 13.34 2.77 17.50
N LEU A 105 12.14 2.37 17.04
CA LEU A 105 11.37 3.16 16.07
C LEU A 105 10.83 4.46 16.66
N ILE A 106 10.47 4.48 17.95
CA ILE A 106 10.06 5.70 18.65
C ILE A 106 11.26 6.62 18.85
N GLY A 107 12.36 6.09 19.38
CA GLY A 107 13.56 6.85 19.72
C GLY A 107 13.36 7.81 20.89
N ARG A 108 14.46 8.44 21.34
CA ARG A 108 14.43 9.36 22.49
C ARG A 108 13.50 10.56 22.20
N GLY A 109 12.44 10.67 22.99
CA GLY A 109 11.45 11.75 22.83
C GLY A 109 10.66 11.72 21.52
N GLY A 110 10.60 10.58 20.83
CA GLY A 110 9.88 10.44 19.56
C GLY A 110 10.66 10.86 18.31
N LYS A 111 11.94 11.26 18.45
CA LYS A 111 12.73 11.82 17.35
C LYS A 111 12.92 10.84 16.18
N THR A 112 13.02 9.54 16.42
CA THR A 112 13.16 8.55 15.34
C THR A 112 11.86 8.43 14.56
N LEU A 113 10.72 8.38 15.25
CA LEU A 113 9.40 8.34 14.62
C LEU A 113 9.13 9.61 13.81
N ASP A 114 9.58 10.77 14.30
CA ASP A 114 9.48 12.04 13.57
C ASP A 114 10.35 12.07 12.32
N ALA A 115 11.58 11.55 12.39
CA ALA A 115 12.45 11.39 11.23
C ALA A 115 11.86 10.43 10.19
N LEU A 116 11.29 9.30 10.64
CA LEU A 116 10.61 8.34 9.78
C LEU A 116 9.40 8.98 9.07
N GLN A 117 8.53 9.67 9.84
CA GLN A 117 7.43 10.46 9.28
C GLN A 117 7.92 11.42 8.19
N TYR A 118 8.98 12.17 8.46
CA TYR A 118 9.51 13.15 7.52
C TYR A 118 10.00 12.49 6.22
N ILE A 119 10.84 11.45 6.33
CA ILE A 119 11.41 10.74 5.17
C ILE A 119 10.31 10.13 4.33
N VAL A 120 9.39 9.38 4.95
CA VAL A 120 8.28 8.74 4.23
C VAL A 120 7.40 9.78 3.55
N SER A 121 7.08 10.89 4.25
CA SER A 121 6.32 12.00 3.64
C SER A 121 7.06 12.65 2.47
N LYS A 122 8.39 12.73 2.49
CA LYS A 122 9.19 13.26 1.37
C LYS A 122 9.22 12.30 0.19
N ILE A 123 9.39 11.00 0.43
CA ILE A 123 9.33 9.97 -0.61
C ILE A 123 7.95 9.97 -1.26
N ALA A 124 6.87 9.92 -0.46
CA ALA A 124 5.50 9.90 -0.94
C ALA A 124 5.20 11.09 -1.87
N ARG A 125 5.52 12.32 -1.44
CA ARG A 125 5.32 13.52 -2.27
C ARG A 125 6.12 13.49 -3.57
N LYS A 126 7.38 13.01 -3.52
CA LYS A 126 8.21 12.89 -4.72
C LYS A 126 7.64 11.87 -5.72
N SER A 127 6.92 10.87 -5.21
CA SER A 127 6.18 9.88 -6.00
C SER A 127 4.76 10.31 -6.37
N GLY A 128 4.41 11.60 -6.21
CA GLY A 128 3.10 12.14 -6.58
C GLY A 128 1.97 11.87 -5.58
N ILE A 129 2.27 11.28 -4.42
CA ILE A 129 1.28 11.00 -3.38
C ILE A 129 1.09 12.25 -2.51
N ASN A 130 -0.13 12.80 -2.50
CA ASN A 130 -0.41 14.11 -1.87
C ASN A 130 -1.33 14.05 -0.65
N ILE A 131 -1.83 12.87 -0.29
CA ILE A 131 -2.67 12.72 0.90
C ILE A 131 -1.89 12.93 2.20
N PRO A 132 -2.44 13.67 3.18
CA PRO A 132 -1.83 13.78 4.50
C PRO A 132 -1.98 12.47 5.28
N PHE A 133 -0.92 12.07 6.00
CA PHE A 133 -0.92 10.87 6.84
C PHE A 133 0.00 11.03 8.05
N TYR A 134 -0.30 10.27 9.11
CA TYR A 134 0.50 10.21 10.33
C TYR A 134 0.97 8.79 10.62
N ILE A 135 2.27 8.64 10.92
CA ILE A 135 2.87 7.38 11.35
C ILE A 135 2.87 7.32 12.87
N THR A 136 2.47 6.17 13.43
CA THR A 136 2.59 5.86 14.86
C THR A 136 3.13 4.44 15.07
N VAL A 137 3.71 4.18 16.25
CA VAL A 137 4.19 2.85 16.67
C VAL A 137 3.32 2.40 17.84
N GLY A 138 2.60 1.30 17.67
CA GLY A 138 1.58 0.84 18.62
C GLY A 138 0.66 1.98 19.08
N ASN A 139 0.53 2.13 20.40
CA ASN A 139 -0.26 3.17 21.05
C ASN A 139 0.56 4.42 21.45
N TYR A 140 1.73 4.65 20.84
CA TYR A 140 2.58 5.78 21.18
C TYR A 140 1.82 7.11 20.96
N LYS A 141 1.50 7.79 22.06
CA LYS A 141 0.78 9.07 22.03
C LYS A 141 1.74 10.16 21.53
N ARG A 142 1.56 10.62 20.30
CA ARG A 142 2.12 11.92 19.90
C ARG A 142 1.42 13.05 20.68
N PRO A 143 2.10 14.18 20.94
CA PRO A 143 1.47 15.40 21.45
C PRO A 143 0.44 16.05 20.50
N TYR A 144 0.13 15.44 19.35
CA TYR A 144 -0.73 16.01 18.29
C TYR A 144 -2.16 16.33 18.75
N ASN A 145 -2.61 15.79 19.89
CA ASN A 145 -3.88 16.20 20.50
C ASN A 145 -3.87 17.64 21.08
N LYS A 146 -2.72 18.31 21.22
CA LYS A 146 -2.67 19.71 21.70
C LYS A 146 -3.03 20.74 20.63
N SER A 147 -2.70 20.52 19.36
CA SER A 147 -2.96 21.51 18.29
C SER A 147 -4.44 21.68 17.94
N LYS A 148 -5.31 20.74 18.34
CA LYS A 148 -6.77 20.91 18.26
C LYS A 148 -7.38 21.68 19.44
N ASN A 149 -6.69 21.81 20.56
CA ASN A 149 -7.20 22.47 21.77
C ASN A 149 -6.74 23.92 21.93
N GLU A 150 -5.96 24.46 20.99
CA GLU A 150 -5.48 25.86 21.01
C GLU A 150 -6.21 26.77 19.98
N LEU A 151 -7.32 26.30 19.40
CA LEU A 151 -8.17 27.07 18.48
C LEU A 151 -9.64 27.13 18.95
N GLN A 152 -9.88 27.03 20.26
CA GLN A 152 -11.17 27.36 20.88
C GLN A 152 -11.05 28.59 21.77
#